data_AF-A0A534IPD7-F1
#
_entry.id   AF-A0A534IPD7-F1
#
_cell.length_a   1.000
_cell.length_b   1.000
_cell.length_c   1.000
_cell.angle_alpha   90.00
_cell.angle_beta   90.00
_cell.angle_gamma   90.00
#
_symmetry.space_group_name_H-M   'P 1'
#
loop_
_entity.id
_entity.type
_entity.pdbx_description
1 polymer ?
#
loop_
_entity_poly.entity_id
_entity_poly.type
_entity_poly.pdbx_seq_one_letter_code
_entity_poly.pdbx_strand_id
1 'polypeptide(L)'
;MAGRFCQECGAPNEAAAKYCARCGSELRAGVPPGATPAPPAAGPVPVPPSYFPPYTTYPYAAPYVPYPPPYPYAGPYPGYPNYADVERTKQIDHTKTGLLLLAIGFLIGWVPIIGGIGVILGFIGAILVILGRAAFGARHSTFVILSVVLYIAFIVLAVAFFLWFLFVGFQAASQGNPRPFASAFWLFVGGIVVASVIARVAEVLFVHELEKPVGRYFLYAGLLASIVVPVVAVLVLKASFDALLTGIANGTITNPNDPRIGTLRNVGDTLGLLGAIPSVLLGVAYLLAWQRIERREIPAGPPGPGAPSPYGPPPSPGLPPSTPPGGQPLGPFPP
;
A
#
# COMPACT_ATOMS: atom_id res chain seq x y z
N MET A 1 -0.30 -9.71 42.23
CA MET A 1 0.89 -9.82 41.35
C MET A 1 1.43 -8.41 41.18
N ALA A 2 2.66 -8.12 41.61
CA ALA A 2 3.22 -6.77 41.51
C ALA A 2 3.57 -6.47 40.04
N GLY A 3 2.93 -5.45 39.45
CA GLY A 3 3.22 -5.01 38.07
C GLY A 3 4.59 -4.33 37.96
N ARG A 4 5.23 -4.42 36.79
CA ARG A 4 6.48 -3.72 36.48
C ARG A 4 6.18 -2.37 35.84
N PHE A 5 6.93 -1.33 36.14
CA PHE A 5 6.81 -0.03 35.48
C PHE A 5 7.87 0.13 34.40
N CYS A 6 7.49 0.74 33.28
CA CYS A 6 8.43 1.09 32.21
C CYS A 6 9.32 2.26 32.65
N GLN A 7 10.63 2.14 32.48
CA GLN A 7 11.56 3.22 32.87
C GLN A 7 11.55 4.42 31.92
N GLU A 8 11.18 4.22 30.66
CA GLU A 8 11.09 5.31 29.67
C GLU A 8 9.80 6.13 29.80
N CYS A 9 8.64 5.49 29.95
CA CYS A 9 7.33 6.15 29.91
C CYS A 9 6.47 6.02 31.17
N GLY A 10 6.95 5.31 32.20
CA GLY A 10 6.26 5.14 33.49
C GLY A 10 5.02 4.25 33.47
N ALA A 11 4.66 3.64 32.34
CA ALA A 11 3.45 2.83 32.23
C ALA A 11 3.55 1.51 33.03
N PRO A 12 2.47 1.05 33.69
CA PRO A 12 2.42 -0.28 34.31
C PRO A 12 2.33 -1.36 33.23
N ASN A 13 3.03 -2.47 33.44
CA ASN A 13 3.08 -3.63 32.56
C ASN A 13 2.96 -4.93 33.38
N GLU A 14 2.56 -6.00 32.70
CA GLU A 14 2.50 -7.34 33.30
C GLU A 14 3.88 -7.81 33.76
N ALA A 15 3.91 -8.60 34.83
CA ALA A 15 5.16 -9.03 35.47
C ALA A 15 6.07 -9.87 34.55
N ALA A 16 5.50 -10.51 33.52
CA ALA A 16 6.20 -11.34 32.55
C ALA A 16 6.48 -10.62 31.19
N ALA A 17 6.06 -9.37 31.02
CA ALA A 17 6.25 -8.65 29.76
C ALA A 17 7.74 -8.33 29.50
N LYS A 18 8.23 -8.63 28.29
CA LYS A 18 9.59 -8.27 27.82
C LYS A 18 9.69 -6.83 27.31
N TYR A 19 8.61 -6.30 26.75
CA TYR A 19 8.54 -4.95 26.18
C TYR A 19 7.39 -4.17 26.79
N CYS A 20 7.53 -2.84 26.85
CA CYS A 20 6.46 -1.99 27.33
C CYS A 20 5.32 -1.95 26.30
N ALA A 21 4.10 -2.25 26.73
CA ALA A 21 2.92 -2.25 25.86
C ALA A 21 2.54 -0.84 25.35
N ARG A 22 3.11 0.22 25.92
CA ARG A 22 2.81 1.62 25.56
C ARG A 22 3.83 2.24 24.60
N CYS A 23 5.13 2.03 24.82
CA CYS A 23 6.19 2.67 24.03
C CYS A 23 7.13 1.68 23.32
N GLY A 24 6.99 0.37 23.55
CA GLY A 24 7.79 -0.67 22.91
C GLY A 24 9.22 -0.85 23.44
N SER A 25 9.65 -0.07 24.44
CA SER A 25 11.00 -0.22 25.02
C SER A 25 11.15 -1.53 25.79
N GLU A 26 12.33 -2.12 25.79
CA GLU A 26 12.64 -3.32 26.60
C GLU A 26 12.50 -3.02 28.10
N LEU A 27 11.75 -3.88 28.79
CA LEU A 27 11.59 -3.82 30.24
C LEU A 27 12.81 -4.51 30.87
N ARG A 28 13.85 -3.72 31.19
CA ARG A 28 15.00 -4.22 31.96
C ARG A 28 14.52 -4.89 33.24
N ALA A 29 15.00 -6.11 33.49
CA ALA A 29 14.81 -6.78 34.77
C ALA A 29 15.60 -6.02 35.85
N GLY A 30 14.96 -5.03 36.47
CA GLY A 30 15.60 -4.10 37.38
C GLY A 30 14.90 -4.08 38.74
N VAL A 31 15.66 -4.50 39.75
CA VAL A 31 15.45 -4.43 41.20
C VAL A 31 14.59 -3.22 41.63
N PRO A 32 13.60 -3.40 42.54
CA PRO A 32 12.77 -2.30 43.03
C PRO A 32 13.63 -1.20 43.70
N PRO A 33 13.40 0.09 43.41
CA PRO A 33 14.11 1.18 44.06
C PRO A 33 13.58 1.34 45.49
N GLY A 34 14.38 0.93 46.48
CA GLY A 34 14.07 1.16 47.89
C GLY A 34 14.52 0.04 48.82
N ALA A 35 15.82 -0.27 48.84
CA ALA A 35 16.42 -0.96 49.97
C ALA A 35 17.78 -0.32 50.27
N THR A 36 17.90 0.22 51.47
CA THR A 36 19.13 0.74 52.07
C THR A 36 20.28 -0.27 52.00
N PRO A 37 21.54 0.19 51.88
CA PRO A 37 22.70 -0.71 51.75
C PRO A 37 22.86 -1.59 52.99
N ALA A 38 22.96 -2.91 52.77
CA ALA A 38 23.29 -3.89 53.80
C ALA A 38 24.82 -3.98 54.02
N PRO A 39 25.30 -4.41 55.21
CA PRO A 39 26.71 -4.39 55.60
C PRO A 39 27.58 -5.42 54.87
N PRO A 40 28.92 -5.31 54.93
CA PRO A 40 29.82 -6.12 54.13
C PRO A 40 29.87 -7.60 54.56
N ALA A 41 30.21 -8.42 53.56
CA ALA A 41 30.11 -9.87 53.52
C ALA A 41 30.86 -10.62 54.63
N ALA A 42 30.20 -11.64 55.17
CA ALA A 42 30.82 -12.71 55.95
C ALA A 42 30.66 -14.06 55.23
N GLY A 43 31.80 -14.62 54.81
CA GLY A 43 32.09 -16.07 54.76
C GLY A 43 31.40 -16.97 53.72
N PRO A 44 32.10 -17.95 53.12
CA PRO A 44 31.51 -18.98 52.28
C PRO A 44 30.90 -20.10 53.15
N VAL A 45 29.65 -20.51 52.85
CA VAL A 45 28.97 -21.61 53.56
C VAL A 45 28.40 -22.61 52.54
N PRO A 46 28.44 -23.93 52.82
CA PRO A 46 28.51 -24.99 51.81
C PRO A 46 27.17 -25.42 51.19
N VAL A 47 27.27 -26.04 50.01
CA VAL A 47 26.17 -26.69 49.26
C VAL A 47 25.60 -27.88 50.04
N PRO A 48 24.28 -27.93 50.33
CA PRO A 48 23.65 -29.12 50.90
C PRO A 48 23.28 -30.18 49.82
N PRO A 49 23.31 -31.48 50.17
CA PRO A 49 23.19 -32.59 49.22
C PRO A 49 21.78 -32.80 48.66
N SER A 50 21.73 -33.28 47.41
CA SER A 50 20.55 -33.65 46.66
C SER A 50 19.83 -34.85 47.29
N TYR A 51 18.66 -34.60 47.88
CA TYR A 51 17.73 -35.63 48.36
C TYR A 51 16.75 -35.99 47.24
N PHE A 52 16.86 -37.21 46.69
CA PHE A 52 15.87 -37.80 45.80
C PHE A 52 14.76 -38.46 46.66
N PRO A 53 13.49 -38.05 46.54
CA PRO A 53 12.41 -38.76 47.21
C PRO A 53 12.04 -40.06 46.46
N PRO A 54 11.66 -41.13 47.19
CA PRO A 54 11.26 -42.41 46.61
C PRO A 54 9.90 -42.34 45.92
N TYR A 55 9.78 -43.11 44.84
CA TYR A 55 8.59 -43.29 44.00
C TYR A 55 7.45 -43.90 44.80
N THR A 56 6.42 -43.10 45.08
CA THR A 56 5.13 -43.56 45.61
C THR A 56 4.20 -43.95 44.47
N THR A 57 3.63 -45.14 44.57
CA THR A 57 2.54 -45.64 43.73
C THR A 57 1.29 -44.78 43.97
N TYR A 58 0.69 -44.26 42.90
CA TYR A 58 -0.57 -43.52 42.95
C TYR A 58 -1.76 -44.49 42.82
N PRO A 59 -2.70 -44.50 43.76
CA PRO A 59 -4.06 -44.96 43.51
C PRO A 59 -5.03 -43.80 43.77
N TYR A 60 -5.43 -43.09 42.72
CA TYR A 60 -6.77 -42.53 42.58
C TYR A 60 -6.94 -41.94 41.18
N ALA A 61 -8.05 -42.29 40.52
CA ALA A 61 -8.50 -41.59 39.33
C ALA A 61 -8.92 -40.18 39.77
N ALA A 62 -8.24 -39.15 39.25
CA ALA A 62 -8.66 -37.77 39.45
C ALA A 62 -10.08 -37.59 38.85
N PRO A 63 -11.02 -36.97 39.57
CA PRO A 63 -12.34 -36.67 39.03
C PRO A 63 -12.18 -35.74 37.82
N TYR A 64 -12.91 -36.06 36.74
CA TYR A 64 -13.00 -35.23 35.54
C TYR A 64 -13.48 -33.83 35.93
N VAL A 65 -12.58 -32.86 35.94
CA VAL A 65 -12.93 -31.44 36.08
C VAL A 65 -13.41 -31.00 34.70
N PRO A 66 -14.70 -30.63 34.51
CA PRO A 66 -15.16 -30.10 33.25
C PRO A 66 -14.32 -28.86 32.93
N TYR A 67 -13.72 -28.84 31.75
CA TYR A 67 -13.02 -27.65 31.26
C TYR A 67 -13.94 -26.43 31.43
N PRO A 68 -13.49 -25.35 32.10
CA PRO A 68 -14.24 -24.11 32.09
C PRO A 68 -14.43 -23.67 30.63
N PRO A 69 -15.59 -23.09 30.28
CA PRO A 69 -15.90 -22.69 28.92
C PRO A 69 -14.80 -21.77 28.37
N PRO A 70 -14.56 -21.78 27.04
CA PRO A 70 -13.58 -20.91 26.41
C PRO A 70 -13.87 -19.48 26.86
N TYR A 71 -12.87 -18.90 27.50
CA TYR A 71 -12.86 -17.54 28.02
C TYR A 71 -13.59 -16.61 27.03
N PRO A 72 -14.62 -15.89 27.47
CA PRO A 72 -15.31 -14.94 26.61
C PRO A 72 -14.26 -13.94 26.12
N TYR A 73 -14.22 -13.78 24.79
CA TYR A 73 -13.38 -12.82 24.08
C TYR A 73 -13.30 -11.52 24.90
N ALA A 74 -12.11 -11.26 25.46
CA ALA A 74 -11.86 -10.06 26.25
C ALA A 74 -12.11 -8.87 25.33
N GLY A 75 -13.22 -8.16 25.57
CA GLY A 75 -13.54 -6.93 24.87
C GLY A 75 -12.41 -5.89 25.03
N PRO A 76 -12.41 -4.83 24.22
CA PRO A 76 -11.36 -3.82 24.22
C PRO A 76 -11.13 -3.26 25.63
N TYR A 77 -9.92 -3.44 26.16
CA TYR A 77 -9.55 -2.87 27.46
C TYR A 77 -9.53 -1.33 27.35
N PRO A 78 -10.25 -0.60 28.21
CA PRO A 78 -10.26 0.86 28.20
C PRO A 78 -8.84 1.41 28.40
N GLY A 79 -8.33 2.14 27.40
CA GLY A 79 -6.99 2.75 27.43
C GLY A 79 -5.92 2.04 26.60
N TYR A 80 -6.19 0.87 26.04
CA TYR A 80 -5.32 0.23 25.04
C TYR A 80 -5.88 0.42 23.63
N PRO A 81 -5.05 0.76 22.62
CA PRO A 81 -5.50 0.80 21.24
C PRO A 81 -6.03 -0.57 20.84
N ASN A 82 -7.23 -0.63 20.27
CA ASN A 82 -7.76 -1.87 19.71
C ASN A 82 -6.81 -2.35 18.59
N TYR A 83 -6.58 -3.65 18.45
CA TYR A 83 -5.79 -4.22 17.35
C TYR A 83 -6.27 -3.72 15.97
N ALA A 84 -7.59 -3.55 15.81
CA ALA A 84 -8.18 -2.97 14.61
C ALA A 84 -7.72 -1.52 14.34
N ASP A 85 -7.53 -0.71 15.39
CA ASP A 85 -7.06 0.68 15.25
C ASP A 85 -5.56 0.74 14.93
N VAL A 86 -4.77 -0.18 15.48
CA VAL A 86 -3.34 -0.31 15.17
C VAL A 86 -3.13 -0.74 13.71
N GLU A 87 -3.88 -1.75 13.25
CA GLU A 87 -3.79 -2.20 11.86
C GLU A 87 -4.28 -1.11 10.89
N ARG A 88 -5.32 -0.36 11.25
CA ARG A 88 -5.81 0.77 10.46
C ARG A 88 -4.79 1.90 10.35
N THR A 89 -4.16 2.29 11.45
CA THR A 89 -3.12 3.34 11.44
C THR A 89 -1.92 2.93 10.62
N LYS A 90 -1.48 1.67 10.75
CA LYS A 90 -0.44 1.10 9.91
C LYS A 90 -0.77 1.16 8.42
N GLN A 91 -1.99 0.79 8.01
CA GLN A 91 -2.44 0.87 6.62
C GLN A 91 -2.47 2.32 6.09
N ILE A 92 -2.86 3.28 6.93
CA ILE A 92 -2.80 4.71 6.59
C ILE A 92 -1.35 5.14 6.38
N ASP A 93 -0.43 4.75 7.26
CA ASP A 93 0.99 5.10 7.17
C ASP A 93 1.67 4.48 5.94
N HIS A 94 1.31 3.24 5.58
CA HIS A 94 1.74 2.64 4.33
C HIS A 94 1.25 3.44 3.12
N THR A 95 -0.02 3.81 3.08
CA THR A 95 -0.59 4.59 1.96
C THR A 95 0.07 5.97 1.86
N LYS A 96 0.24 6.64 3.00
CA LYS A 96 0.93 7.94 3.11
C LYS A 96 2.36 7.84 2.58
N THR A 97 3.13 6.86 3.06
CA THR A 97 4.52 6.68 2.61
C THR A 97 4.56 6.35 1.12
N GLY A 98 3.66 5.48 0.65
CA GLY A 98 3.61 5.08 -0.75
C GLY A 98 3.27 6.22 -1.72
N LEU A 99 2.31 7.08 -1.35
CA LEU A 99 1.97 8.29 -2.10
C LEU A 99 3.15 9.26 -2.23
N LEU A 100 3.90 9.44 -1.15
CA LEU A 100 5.08 10.30 -1.16
C LEU A 100 6.19 9.74 -2.06
N LEU A 101 6.43 8.42 -2.01
CA LEU A 101 7.40 7.77 -2.90
C LEU A 101 6.98 7.85 -4.37
N LEU A 102 5.68 7.68 -4.68
CA LEU A 102 5.15 7.84 -6.03
C LEU A 102 5.29 9.27 -6.53
N ALA A 103 4.95 10.27 -5.71
CA ALA A 103 5.11 11.67 -6.05
C ALA A 103 6.57 12.02 -6.38
N ILE A 104 7.50 11.61 -5.51
CA ILE A 104 8.94 11.80 -5.75
C ILE A 104 9.37 11.03 -7.01
N GLY A 105 8.87 9.81 -7.20
CA GLY A 105 9.12 8.99 -8.37
C GLY A 105 8.75 9.70 -9.67
N PHE A 106 7.58 10.34 -9.74
CA PHE A 106 7.18 11.16 -10.89
C PHE A 106 8.07 12.38 -11.07
N LEU A 107 8.35 13.13 -9.99
CA LEU A 107 9.15 14.36 -10.06
C LEU A 107 10.60 14.13 -10.49
N ILE A 108 11.15 12.95 -10.19
CA ILE A 108 12.52 12.56 -10.54
C ILE A 108 12.57 11.75 -11.85
N GLY A 109 11.49 11.02 -12.17
CA GLY A 109 11.45 10.03 -13.24
C GLY A 109 11.71 10.56 -14.65
N TRP A 110 11.47 11.85 -14.90
CA TRP A 110 11.72 12.47 -16.21
C TRP A 110 13.20 12.80 -16.45
N VAL A 111 14.05 12.82 -15.40
CA VAL A 111 15.46 13.19 -15.54
C VAL A 111 16.28 11.97 -15.99
N PRO A 112 16.94 11.99 -17.16
CA PRO A 112 17.57 10.79 -17.74
C PRO A 112 18.60 10.08 -16.84
N ILE A 113 19.38 10.84 -16.06
CA ILE A 113 20.47 10.30 -15.22
C ILE A 113 19.93 9.58 -13.97
N ILE A 114 18.81 10.06 -13.42
CA ILE A 114 18.26 9.60 -12.14
C ILE A 114 16.89 8.93 -12.30
N GLY A 115 16.37 8.84 -13.52
CA GLY A 115 15.04 8.28 -13.80
C GLY A 115 14.88 6.83 -13.35
N GLY A 116 15.96 6.04 -13.36
CA GLY A 116 15.97 4.69 -12.81
C GLY A 116 15.60 4.63 -11.32
N ILE A 117 16.01 5.63 -10.54
CA ILE A 117 15.63 5.74 -9.12
C ILE A 117 14.13 6.03 -9.02
N GLY A 118 13.60 6.88 -9.90
CA GLY A 118 12.17 7.18 -9.97
C GLY A 118 11.30 5.94 -10.21
N VAL A 119 11.74 5.02 -11.08
CA VAL A 119 11.05 3.75 -11.33
C VAL A 119 11.01 2.86 -10.09
N ILE A 120 12.14 2.73 -9.38
CA ILE A 120 12.23 1.92 -8.16
C ILE A 120 11.33 2.52 -7.07
N LEU A 121 11.40 3.84 -6.87
CA LEU A 121 10.54 4.55 -5.91
C LEU A 121 9.06 4.39 -6.25
N GLY A 122 8.70 4.51 -7.53
CA GLY A 122 7.33 4.30 -8.00
C GLY A 122 6.83 2.88 -7.74
N PHE A 123 7.67 1.86 -7.96
CA PHE A 123 7.34 0.48 -7.69
C PHE A 123 7.10 0.21 -6.19
N ILE A 124 8.02 0.66 -5.34
CA ILE A 124 7.88 0.53 -3.88
C ILE A 124 6.63 1.30 -3.41
N GLY A 125 6.45 2.53 -3.89
CA GLY A 125 5.32 3.37 -3.52
C GLY A 125 3.97 2.75 -3.90
N ALA A 126 3.87 2.16 -5.10
CA ALA A 126 2.69 1.45 -5.55
C ALA A 126 2.34 0.26 -4.65
N ILE A 127 3.34 -0.55 -4.27
CA ILE A 127 3.13 -1.68 -3.34
C ILE A 127 2.58 -1.19 -2.00
N LEU A 128 3.17 -0.14 -1.44
CA LEU A 128 2.75 0.38 -0.13
C LEU A 128 1.30 0.88 -0.13
N VAL A 129 0.86 1.56 -1.19
CA VAL A 129 -0.54 2.00 -1.32
C VAL A 129 -1.49 0.81 -1.52
N ILE A 130 -1.07 -0.22 -2.28
CA ILE A 130 -1.87 -1.44 -2.44
C ILE A 130 -2.08 -2.15 -1.09
N LEU A 131 -1.05 -2.21 -0.25
CA LEU A 131 -1.14 -2.79 1.10
C LEU A 131 -2.06 -1.95 2.02
N GLY A 132 -2.03 -0.63 1.88
CA GLY A 132 -2.83 0.29 2.70
C GLY A 132 -4.28 0.52 2.27
N ARG A 133 -4.70 -0.03 1.12
CA ARG A 133 -6.02 0.23 0.51
C ARG A 133 -7.23 -0.03 1.41
N ALA A 134 -7.12 -0.98 2.35
CA ALA A 134 -8.23 -1.41 3.19
C ALA A 134 -8.71 -0.32 4.17
N ALA A 135 -7.84 0.62 4.57
CA ALA A 135 -8.20 1.68 5.51
C ALA A 135 -9.13 2.76 4.94
N PHE A 136 -9.25 2.86 3.60
CA PHE A 136 -9.97 3.93 2.89
C PHE A 136 -11.34 3.51 2.35
N GLY A 137 -11.81 2.31 2.69
CA GLY A 137 -13.14 1.81 2.36
C GLY A 137 -13.23 1.02 1.05
N ALA A 138 -14.39 0.37 0.86
CA ALA A 138 -14.61 -0.57 -0.25
C ALA A 138 -14.49 0.10 -1.63
N ARG A 139 -14.98 1.34 -1.78
CA ARG A 139 -14.92 2.09 -3.03
C ARG A 139 -13.48 2.34 -3.48
N HIS A 140 -12.63 2.84 -2.58
CA HIS A 140 -11.20 3.04 -2.87
C HIS A 140 -10.50 1.71 -3.21
N SER A 141 -10.79 0.64 -2.46
CA SER A 141 -10.27 -0.69 -2.74
C SER A 141 -10.61 -1.18 -4.15
N THR A 142 -11.85 -0.97 -4.63
CA THR A 142 -12.25 -1.33 -6.00
C THR A 142 -11.45 -0.56 -7.06
N PHE A 143 -11.24 0.75 -6.87
CA PHE A 143 -10.42 1.54 -7.80
C PHE A 143 -8.95 1.08 -7.82
N VAL A 144 -8.38 0.76 -6.66
CA VAL A 144 -7.02 0.20 -6.56
C VAL A 144 -6.92 -1.16 -7.24
N ILE A 145 -7.93 -2.03 -7.10
CA ILE A 145 -7.95 -3.32 -7.80
C ILE A 145 -8.03 -3.10 -9.32
N LEU A 146 -8.91 -2.19 -9.77
CA LEU A 146 -9.08 -1.90 -11.19
C LEU A 146 -7.79 -1.29 -11.79
N SER A 147 -7.10 -0.42 -11.06
CA SER A 147 -5.80 0.12 -11.50
C SER A 147 -4.76 -0.99 -11.62
N VAL A 148 -4.69 -1.92 -10.66
CA VAL A 148 -3.76 -3.06 -10.72
C VAL A 148 -4.05 -3.93 -11.95
N VAL A 149 -5.32 -4.21 -12.24
CA VAL A 149 -5.71 -4.99 -13.43
C VAL A 149 -5.31 -4.28 -14.72
N LEU A 150 -5.56 -2.96 -14.83
CA LEU A 150 -5.13 -2.17 -15.99
C LEU A 150 -3.61 -2.11 -16.13
N TYR A 151 -2.88 -2.02 -15.02
CA TYR A 151 -1.42 -2.01 -15.02
C TYR A 151 -0.85 -3.34 -15.50
N ILE A 152 -1.41 -4.47 -15.07
CA ILE A 152 -1.06 -5.80 -15.59
C ILE A 152 -1.38 -5.90 -17.08
N ALA A 153 -2.56 -5.46 -17.51
CA ALA A 153 -2.94 -5.47 -18.92
C ALA A 153 -1.97 -4.64 -19.77
N PHE A 154 -1.56 -3.46 -19.29
CA PHE A 154 -0.52 -2.65 -19.90
C PHE A 154 0.80 -3.42 -20.03
N ILE A 155 1.30 -4.05 -18.95
CA ILE A 155 2.57 -4.81 -18.99
C ILE A 155 2.50 -5.92 -20.03
N VAL A 156 1.41 -6.69 -20.03
CA VAL A 156 1.21 -7.79 -21.00
C VAL A 156 1.21 -7.26 -22.43
N LEU A 157 0.49 -6.17 -22.71
CA LEU A 157 0.47 -5.53 -24.02
C LEU A 157 1.84 -4.99 -24.43
N ALA A 158 2.52 -4.27 -23.54
CA ALA A 158 3.84 -3.70 -23.79
C ALA A 158 4.88 -4.79 -24.10
N VAL A 159 4.89 -5.87 -23.31
CA VAL A 159 5.77 -7.02 -23.55
C VAL A 159 5.42 -7.72 -24.86
N ALA A 160 4.13 -7.93 -25.16
CA ALA A 160 3.70 -8.56 -26.40
C ALA A 160 4.13 -7.74 -27.64
N PHE A 161 3.89 -6.43 -27.64
CA PHE A 161 4.32 -5.54 -28.72
C PHE A 161 5.85 -5.48 -28.86
N PHE A 162 6.56 -5.45 -27.73
CA PHE A 162 8.02 -5.44 -27.72
C PHE A 162 8.61 -6.73 -28.30
N LEU A 163 8.14 -7.90 -27.84
CA LEU A 163 8.57 -9.20 -28.35
C LEU A 163 8.21 -9.38 -29.83
N TRP A 164 7.01 -8.94 -30.23
CA TRP A 164 6.60 -8.94 -31.64
C TRP A 164 7.53 -8.09 -32.49
N PHE A 165 7.85 -6.87 -32.08
CA PHE A 165 8.73 -5.98 -32.83
C PHE A 165 10.17 -6.50 -32.89
N LEU A 166 10.69 -7.06 -31.80
CA LEU A 166 11.99 -7.74 -31.78
C LEU A 166 12.01 -8.92 -32.76
N PHE A 167 10.94 -9.72 -32.80
CA PHE A 167 10.82 -10.83 -33.73
C PHE A 167 10.83 -10.36 -35.19
N VAL A 168 10.09 -9.29 -35.52
CA VAL A 168 10.11 -8.69 -36.87
C VAL A 168 11.51 -8.18 -37.22
N GLY A 169 12.20 -7.53 -36.29
CA GLY A 169 13.58 -7.08 -36.48
C GLY A 169 14.56 -8.23 -36.72
N PHE A 170 14.45 -9.30 -35.94
CA PHE A 170 15.27 -10.50 -36.12
C PHE A 170 15.03 -11.17 -37.47
N GLN A 171 13.77 -11.27 -37.91
CA GLN A 171 13.45 -11.79 -39.25
C GLN A 171 14.03 -10.92 -40.37
N ALA A 172 13.91 -9.60 -40.25
CA ALA A 172 14.47 -8.66 -41.23
C ALA A 172 15.99 -8.82 -41.34
N ALA A 173 16.68 -9.00 -40.20
CA ALA A 173 18.11 -9.22 -40.15
C ALA A 173 18.52 -10.59 -40.74
N SER A 174 17.81 -11.67 -40.39
CA SER A 174 18.15 -13.02 -40.87
C SER A 174 17.89 -13.22 -42.37
N GLN A 175 16.92 -12.51 -42.94
CA GLN A 175 16.62 -12.53 -44.37
C GLN A 175 17.43 -11.52 -45.19
N GLY A 176 18.23 -10.66 -44.55
CA GLY A 176 18.94 -9.57 -45.22
C GLY A 176 18.02 -8.54 -45.88
N ASN A 177 16.75 -8.47 -45.46
CA ASN A 177 15.74 -7.58 -46.03
C ASN A 177 15.17 -6.65 -44.95
N PRO A 178 15.52 -5.35 -44.97
CA PRO A 178 15.07 -4.39 -43.94
C PRO A 178 13.61 -3.93 -44.07
N ARG A 179 12.91 -4.26 -45.17
CA ARG A 179 11.54 -3.75 -45.42
C ARG A 179 10.51 -4.13 -44.36
N PRO A 180 10.45 -5.38 -43.84
CA PRO A 180 9.49 -5.74 -42.80
C PRO A 180 9.65 -4.91 -41.52
N PHE A 181 10.90 -4.63 -41.13
CA PHE A 181 11.21 -3.77 -39.99
C PHE A 181 10.66 -2.35 -40.18
N ALA A 182 10.91 -1.74 -41.35
CA ALA A 182 10.43 -0.39 -41.65
C ALA A 182 8.91 -0.29 -41.62
N SER A 183 8.20 -1.29 -42.17
CA SER A 183 6.73 -1.31 -42.14
C SER A 183 6.13 -1.55 -40.75
N ALA A 184 6.81 -2.31 -39.89
CA ALA A 184 6.33 -2.62 -38.55
C ALA A 184 6.59 -1.50 -37.54
N PHE A 185 7.52 -0.58 -37.82
CA PHE A 185 7.91 0.49 -36.90
C PHE A 185 6.73 1.33 -36.43
N TRP A 186 5.90 1.84 -37.35
CA TRP A 186 4.78 2.70 -36.97
C TRP A 186 3.67 1.96 -36.22
N LEU A 187 3.47 0.66 -36.51
CA LEU A 187 2.57 -0.18 -35.75
C LEU A 187 3.07 -0.42 -34.32
N PHE A 188 4.38 -0.62 -34.16
CA PHE A 188 5.01 -0.73 -32.84
C PHE A 188 4.85 0.57 -32.04
N VAL A 189 5.20 1.72 -32.64
CA VAL A 189 5.05 3.04 -31.99
C VAL A 189 3.59 3.28 -31.59
N GLY A 190 2.64 3.03 -32.49
CA GLY A 190 1.21 3.17 -32.19
C GLY A 190 0.76 2.24 -31.06
N GLY A 191 1.20 0.98 -31.06
CA GLY A 191 0.92 0.02 -30.00
C GLY A 191 1.44 0.45 -28.63
N ILE A 192 2.69 0.95 -28.56
CA ILE A 192 3.28 1.47 -27.32
C ILE A 192 2.56 2.73 -26.83
N VAL A 193 2.17 3.63 -27.73
CA VAL A 193 1.37 4.82 -27.35
C VAL A 193 0.06 4.38 -26.72
N VAL A 194 -0.69 3.47 -27.35
CA VAL A 194 -1.95 2.94 -26.80
C VAL A 194 -1.75 2.26 -25.44
N ALA A 195 -0.72 1.42 -25.32
CA ALA A 195 -0.38 0.76 -24.06
C ALA A 195 -0.07 1.79 -22.96
N SER A 196 0.68 2.84 -23.28
CA SER A 196 1.01 3.91 -22.33
C SER A 196 -0.22 4.66 -21.83
N VAL A 197 -1.25 4.87 -22.66
CA VAL A 197 -2.50 5.50 -22.22
C VAL A 197 -3.19 4.64 -21.15
N ILE A 198 -3.22 3.31 -21.33
CA ILE A 198 -3.80 2.38 -20.36
C ILE A 198 -3.06 2.49 -19.01
N ALA A 199 -1.72 2.55 -19.03
CA ALA A 199 -0.92 2.74 -17.82
C ALA A 199 -1.27 4.05 -17.11
N ARG A 200 -1.41 5.15 -17.84
CA ARG A 200 -1.74 6.46 -17.27
C ARG A 200 -3.15 6.51 -16.68
N VAL A 201 -4.11 5.84 -17.31
CA VAL A 201 -5.45 5.68 -16.73
C VAL A 201 -5.39 4.89 -15.43
N ALA A 202 -4.57 3.84 -15.36
CA ALA A 202 -4.36 3.09 -14.12
C ALA A 202 -3.80 3.98 -13.00
N GLU A 203 -2.79 4.81 -13.29
CA GLU A 203 -2.21 5.76 -12.34
C GLU A 203 -3.23 6.80 -11.84
N VAL A 204 -4.14 7.25 -12.70
CA VAL A 204 -5.20 8.20 -12.33
C VAL A 204 -6.20 7.56 -11.37
N LEU A 205 -6.65 6.34 -11.66
CA LEU A 205 -7.61 5.62 -10.83
C LEU A 205 -7.07 5.34 -9.43
N PHE A 206 -5.75 5.17 -9.32
CA PHE A 206 -5.07 4.90 -8.06
C PHE A 206 -5.31 5.98 -6.99
N VAL A 207 -5.36 7.25 -7.41
CA VAL A 207 -5.44 8.42 -6.54
C VAL A 207 -6.79 9.13 -6.60
N HIS A 208 -7.63 8.84 -7.61
CA HIS A 208 -8.88 9.54 -7.88
C HIS A 208 -9.80 9.78 -6.66
N GLU A 209 -9.98 8.76 -5.81
CA GLU A 209 -10.83 8.83 -4.61
C GLU A 209 -10.17 9.58 -3.45
N LEU A 210 -8.85 9.70 -3.44
CA LEU A 210 -8.10 10.40 -2.39
C LEU A 210 -8.03 11.92 -2.63
N GLU A 211 -8.50 12.42 -3.79
CA GLU A 211 -8.38 13.82 -4.18
C GLU A 211 -9.66 14.66 -4.00
N LYS A 212 -9.44 15.95 -3.77
CA LYS A 212 -10.48 16.99 -3.82
C LYS A 212 -10.78 17.36 -5.28
N PRO A 213 -11.89 18.08 -5.55
CA PRO A 213 -12.20 18.57 -6.89
C PRO A 213 -11.03 19.31 -7.55
N VAL A 214 -10.29 20.11 -6.77
CA VAL A 214 -9.11 20.84 -7.26
C VAL A 214 -7.97 19.90 -7.65
N GLY A 215 -7.67 18.88 -6.83
CA GLY A 215 -6.65 17.88 -7.15
C GLY A 215 -6.98 17.12 -8.43
N ARG A 216 -8.27 16.77 -8.61
CA ARG A 216 -8.73 16.04 -9.80
C ARG A 216 -8.46 16.78 -11.10
N TYR A 217 -8.52 18.11 -11.11
CA TYR A 217 -8.14 18.89 -12.29
C TYR A 217 -6.66 18.71 -12.64
N PHE A 218 -5.75 18.70 -11.65
CA PHE A 218 -4.34 18.41 -11.88
C PHE A 218 -4.13 16.96 -12.35
N LEU A 219 -4.86 16.01 -11.78
CA LEU A 219 -4.79 14.60 -12.17
C LEU A 219 -5.18 14.40 -13.64
N TYR A 220 -6.30 14.99 -14.06
CA TYR A 220 -6.77 14.91 -15.45
C TYR A 220 -5.93 15.75 -16.41
N ALA A 221 -5.43 16.91 -15.98
CA ALA A 221 -4.48 17.69 -16.78
C ALA A 221 -3.18 16.91 -17.01
N GLY A 222 -2.67 16.23 -15.98
CA GLY A 222 -1.52 15.34 -16.07
C GLY A 222 -1.76 14.18 -17.03
N LEU A 223 -2.92 13.52 -16.94
CA LEU A 223 -3.34 12.48 -17.87
C LEU A 223 -3.39 13.01 -19.32
N LEU A 224 -4.05 14.15 -19.55
CA LEU A 224 -4.14 14.75 -20.88
C LEU A 224 -2.76 15.09 -21.42
N ALA A 225 -1.91 15.73 -20.62
CA ALA A 225 -0.53 16.05 -21.00
C ALA A 225 0.28 14.78 -21.33
N SER A 226 0.08 13.70 -20.59
CA SER A 226 0.76 12.42 -20.83
C SER A 226 0.38 11.73 -22.13
N ILE A 227 -0.75 12.12 -22.73
CA ILE A 227 -1.22 11.64 -24.05
C ILE A 227 -0.79 12.63 -25.14
N VAL A 228 -1.03 13.92 -24.92
CA VAL A 228 -0.76 14.97 -25.93
C VAL A 228 0.73 15.09 -26.23
N VAL A 229 1.59 15.12 -25.21
CA VAL A 229 3.04 15.27 -25.39
C VAL A 229 3.64 14.19 -26.30
N PRO A 230 3.46 12.87 -26.05
CA PRO A 230 4.02 11.85 -26.92
C PRO A 230 3.39 11.84 -28.32
N VAL A 231 2.10 12.14 -28.44
CA VAL A 231 1.44 12.25 -29.76
C VAL A 231 2.04 13.39 -30.58
N VAL A 232 2.20 14.57 -29.98
CA VAL A 232 2.85 15.72 -30.63
C VAL A 232 4.30 15.37 -30.98
N ALA A 233 5.04 14.71 -30.09
CA ALA A 233 6.41 14.28 -30.35
C ALA A 233 6.49 13.34 -31.56
N VAL A 234 5.59 12.37 -31.66
CA VAL A 234 5.48 11.47 -32.80
C VAL A 234 5.18 12.23 -34.09
N LEU A 235 4.23 13.18 -34.07
CA LEU A 235 3.87 13.96 -35.26
C LEU A 235 5.03 14.85 -35.75
N VAL A 236 5.73 15.51 -34.82
CA VAL A 236 6.90 16.36 -35.13
C VAL A 236 8.04 15.53 -35.71
N LEU A 237 8.29 14.34 -35.16
CA LEU A 237 9.39 13.48 -35.58
C LEU A 237 9.04 12.61 -36.80
N LYS A 238 7.77 12.52 -37.20
CA LYS A 238 7.29 11.61 -38.25
C LYS A 238 8.10 11.70 -39.54
N ALA A 239 8.25 12.90 -40.09
CA ALA A 239 8.97 13.10 -41.35
C ALA A 239 10.44 12.64 -41.26
N SER A 240 11.08 12.91 -40.12
CA SER A 240 12.47 12.53 -39.86
C SER A 240 12.62 11.01 -39.73
N PHE A 241 11.68 10.34 -39.06
CA PHE A 241 11.64 8.88 -38.99
C PHE A 241 11.34 8.25 -40.36
N ASP A 242 10.40 8.78 -41.13
CA ASP A 242 10.08 8.25 -42.47
C ASP A 242 11.29 8.32 -43.41
N ALA A 243 12.05 9.42 -43.38
CA ALA A 243 13.30 9.55 -44.13
C ALA A 243 14.34 8.52 -43.69
N LEU A 244 14.47 8.29 -42.37
CA LEU A 244 15.38 7.29 -41.82
C LEU A 244 14.97 5.85 -42.19
N LEU A 245 13.68 5.51 -42.06
CA LEU A 245 13.14 4.20 -42.42
C LEU A 245 13.30 3.93 -43.92
N THR A 246 13.11 4.93 -44.77
CA THR A 246 13.34 4.84 -46.22
C THR A 246 14.83 4.63 -46.52
N GLY A 247 15.71 5.34 -45.80
CA GLY A 247 17.15 5.18 -45.92
C GLY A 247 17.65 3.79 -45.52
N ILE A 248 17.07 3.20 -44.47
CA ILE A 248 17.31 1.82 -44.04
C ILE A 248 16.75 0.83 -45.06
N ALA A 249 15.51 1.02 -45.52
CA ALA A 249 14.85 0.15 -46.49
C ALA A 249 15.59 0.07 -47.83
N ASN A 250 16.24 1.16 -48.22
CA ASN A 250 17.02 1.27 -49.46
C ASN A 250 18.52 0.93 -49.28
N GLY A 251 18.95 0.54 -48.07
CA GLY A 251 20.34 0.17 -47.80
C GLY A 251 21.34 1.33 -47.78
N THR A 252 20.86 2.58 -47.73
CA THR A 252 21.72 3.77 -47.64
C THR A 252 22.24 4.04 -46.22
N ILE A 253 21.53 3.52 -45.21
CA ILE A 253 21.91 3.59 -43.80
C ILE A 253 22.12 2.15 -43.32
N THR A 254 23.37 1.77 -43.11
CA THR A 254 23.78 0.41 -42.67
C THR A 254 24.54 0.40 -41.35
N ASN A 255 25.00 1.57 -40.89
CA ASN A 255 25.79 1.71 -39.67
C ASN A 255 24.96 2.35 -38.54
N PRO A 256 24.92 1.75 -37.33
CA PRO A 256 24.26 2.34 -36.15
C PRO A 256 24.79 3.73 -35.74
N ASN A 257 26.00 4.09 -36.16
CA ASN A 257 26.66 5.35 -35.85
C ASN A 257 26.51 6.42 -36.94
N ASP A 258 25.52 6.29 -37.84
CA ASP A 258 25.25 7.29 -38.86
C ASP A 258 24.89 8.65 -38.22
N PRO A 259 25.52 9.78 -38.64
CA PRO A 259 25.24 11.11 -38.07
C PRO A 259 23.77 11.54 -38.17
N ARG A 260 23.00 11.00 -39.11
CA ARG A 260 21.55 11.23 -39.23
C ARG A 260 20.79 10.70 -38.01
N ILE A 261 21.24 9.58 -37.43
CA ILE A 261 20.67 9.00 -36.20
C ILE A 261 20.98 9.91 -35.01
N GLY A 262 22.19 10.47 -34.95
CA GLY A 262 22.60 11.41 -33.89
C GLY A 262 21.71 12.65 -33.82
N THR A 263 21.33 13.20 -34.97
CA THR A 263 20.42 14.36 -35.03
C THR A 263 19.04 14.01 -34.48
N LEU A 264 18.49 12.85 -34.86
CA LEU A 264 17.22 12.36 -34.30
C LEU A 264 17.29 12.17 -32.77
N ARG A 265 18.42 11.64 -32.26
CA ARG A 265 18.61 11.45 -30.83
C ARG A 265 18.57 12.77 -30.07
N ASN A 266 19.28 13.80 -30.56
CA ASN A 266 19.31 15.12 -29.91
C ASN A 266 17.93 15.78 -29.88
N VAL A 267 17.16 15.67 -30.98
CA VAL A 267 15.78 16.18 -31.02
C VAL A 267 14.90 15.36 -30.06
N GLY A 268 15.05 14.03 -30.04
CA GLY A 268 14.38 13.15 -29.10
C GLY A 268 14.64 13.51 -27.64
N ASP A 269 15.90 13.78 -27.27
CA ASP A 269 16.29 14.18 -25.92
C ASP A 269 15.66 15.53 -25.53
N THR A 270 15.64 16.48 -26.48
CA THR A 270 15.02 17.80 -26.27
C THR A 270 13.50 17.68 -26.08
N LEU A 271 12.82 16.85 -26.89
CA LEU A 271 11.40 16.56 -26.69
C LEU A 271 11.15 15.74 -25.42
N GLY A 272 12.11 14.94 -24.97
CA GLY A 272 12.06 14.21 -23.71
C GLY A 272 11.88 15.15 -22.51
N LEU A 273 12.41 16.37 -22.57
CA LEU A 273 12.21 17.41 -21.55
C LEU A 273 10.73 17.82 -21.43
N LEU A 274 9.93 17.74 -22.51
CA LEU A 274 8.49 18.00 -22.45
C LEU A 274 7.77 16.94 -21.61
N GLY A 275 8.38 15.76 -21.42
CA GLY A 275 7.93 14.74 -20.47
C GLY A 275 7.93 15.21 -19.02
N ALA A 276 8.61 16.31 -18.68
CA ALA A 276 8.53 16.91 -17.35
C ALA A 276 7.12 17.44 -17.03
N ILE A 277 6.37 17.93 -18.03
CA ILE A 277 5.04 18.52 -17.84
C ILE A 277 4.05 17.53 -17.21
N PRO A 278 3.77 16.35 -17.81
CA PRO A 278 2.87 15.38 -17.19
C PRO A 278 3.41 14.86 -15.86
N SER A 279 4.73 14.66 -15.74
CA SER A 279 5.36 14.19 -14.52
C SER A 279 5.19 15.15 -13.34
N VAL A 280 5.34 16.45 -13.57
CA VAL A 280 5.12 17.48 -12.52
C VAL A 280 3.64 17.56 -12.15
N LEU A 281 2.73 17.53 -13.13
CA LEU A 281 1.29 17.57 -12.86
C LEU A 281 0.83 16.38 -12.02
N LEU A 282 1.25 15.17 -12.39
CA LEU A 282 0.95 13.95 -11.63
C LEU A 282 1.63 13.95 -10.25
N GLY A 283 2.89 14.37 -10.18
CA GLY A 283 3.61 14.49 -8.91
C GLY A 283 2.91 15.45 -7.93
N VAL A 284 2.47 16.61 -8.41
CA VAL A 284 1.71 17.58 -7.60
C VAL A 284 0.38 17.00 -7.14
N ALA A 285 -0.35 16.32 -8.03
CA ALA A 285 -1.63 15.68 -7.69
C ALA A 285 -1.46 14.66 -6.55
N TYR A 286 -0.43 13.81 -6.63
CA TYR A 286 -0.07 12.84 -5.60
C TYR A 286 0.36 13.51 -4.28
N LEU A 287 1.11 14.62 -4.33
CA LEU A 287 1.44 15.40 -3.13
C LEU A 287 0.21 16.02 -2.47
N LEU A 288 -0.76 16.51 -3.25
CA LEU A 288 -2.01 17.03 -2.71
C LEU A 288 -2.81 15.92 -2.00
N ALA A 289 -2.89 14.73 -2.60
CA ALA A 289 -3.51 13.57 -1.96
C ALA A 289 -2.79 13.19 -0.66
N TRP A 290 -1.45 13.17 -0.66
CA TRP A 290 -0.63 12.94 0.53
C TRP A 290 -0.90 13.94 1.66
N GLN A 291 -0.91 15.25 1.33
CA GLN A 291 -1.16 16.31 2.31
C GLN A 291 -2.54 16.19 2.97
N ARG A 292 -3.55 15.66 2.26
CA ARG A 292 -4.88 15.43 2.84
C ARG A 292 -4.88 14.32 3.88
N ILE A 293 -4.16 13.24 3.62
CA ILE A 293 -3.97 12.16 4.59
C ILE A 293 -3.23 12.72 5.82
N GLU A 294 -2.22 13.56 5.61
CA GLU A 294 -1.47 14.17 6.70
C GLU A 294 -2.32 15.11 7.57
N ARG A 295 -3.20 15.88 6.93
CA ARG A 295 -4.19 16.73 7.62
C ARG A 295 -5.34 15.94 8.25
N ARG A 296 -5.32 14.60 8.16
CA ARG A 296 -6.36 13.68 8.68
C ARG A 296 -7.75 13.95 8.10
N GLU A 297 -7.82 14.47 6.88
CA GLU A 297 -9.10 14.61 6.17
C GLU A 297 -9.63 13.24 5.69
N ILE A 298 -8.72 12.27 5.51
CA ILE A 298 -9.02 10.92 5.04
C ILE A 298 -8.01 9.94 5.68
N PRO A 299 -8.45 8.75 6.13
CA PRO A 299 -9.84 8.33 6.28
C PRO A 299 -10.48 8.96 7.53
N ALA A 300 -11.81 9.10 7.53
CA ALA A 300 -12.57 9.65 8.67
C ALA A 300 -12.16 8.94 9.98
N GLY A 301 -12.10 9.69 11.09
CA GLY A 301 -11.74 9.12 12.40
C GLY A 301 -12.58 7.88 12.73
N PRO A 302 -12.06 6.95 13.57
CA PRO A 302 -12.86 5.82 14.03
C PRO A 302 -14.22 6.33 14.51
N PRO A 303 -15.33 5.61 14.25
CA PRO A 303 -16.58 5.94 14.90
C PRO A 303 -16.30 6.04 16.40
N GLY A 304 -16.57 7.21 16.99
CA GLY A 304 -16.46 7.39 18.43
C GLY A 304 -17.28 6.33 19.17
N PRO A 305 -17.02 6.08 20.47
CA PRO A 305 -17.61 4.99 21.26
C PRO A 305 -19.14 5.11 21.47
N GLY A 306 -19.90 5.07 20.37
CA GLY A 306 -21.32 5.32 20.29
C GLY A 306 -21.88 5.39 18.87
N ALA A 307 -21.06 5.37 17.80
CA ALA A 307 -21.62 5.25 16.46
C ALA A 307 -21.96 3.76 16.16
N PRO A 308 -23.21 3.45 15.77
CA PRO A 308 -23.58 2.09 15.41
C PRO A 308 -22.71 1.61 14.24
N SER A 309 -22.13 0.41 14.40
CA SER A 309 -21.35 -0.23 13.35
C SER A 309 -22.22 -0.42 12.10
N PRO A 310 -21.76 -0.01 10.90
CA PRO A 310 -22.45 -0.31 9.64
C PRO A 310 -22.53 -1.82 9.33
N TYR A 311 -21.78 -2.64 10.09
CA TYR A 311 -21.68 -4.08 9.91
C TYR A 311 -22.20 -4.88 11.12
N GLY A 312 -22.98 -4.25 12.00
CA GLY A 312 -23.72 -5.00 13.03
C GLY A 312 -24.84 -5.83 12.38
N PRO A 313 -25.07 -7.08 12.79
CA PRO A 313 -26.31 -7.77 12.42
C PRO A 313 -27.50 -6.89 12.87
N PRO A 314 -28.56 -6.76 12.05
CA PRO A 314 -29.71 -5.95 12.40
C PRO A 314 -30.25 -6.43 13.76
N PRO A 315 -30.68 -5.53 14.66
CA PRO A 315 -31.30 -5.94 15.90
C PRO A 315 -32.50 -6.83 15.57
N SER A 316 -32.50 -8.04 16.12
CA SER A 316 -33.65 -8.94 16.06
C SER A 316 -34.88 -8.15 16.52
N PRO A 317 -35.98 -8.12 15.74
CA PRO A 317 -37.21 -7.46 16.16
C PRO A 317 -37.67 -8.05 17.49
N GLY A 318 -37.43 -7.30 18.56
CA GLY A 318 -37.70 -7.71 19.92
C GLY A 318 -39.19 -7.84 20.15
N LEU A 319 -39.57 -9.04 20.58
CA LEU A 319 -40.81 -9.37 21.28
C LEU A 319 -41.17 -8.27 22.30
N PRO A 320 -42.46 -7.90 22.42
CA PRO A 320 -42.89 -6.93 23.41
C PRO A 320 -42.69 -7.47 24.84
N PRO A 321 -42.40 -6.59 25.81
CA PRO A 321 -42.05 -6.98 27.17
C PRO A 321 -43.24 -7.63 27.88
N SER A 322 -43.02 -8.83 28.42
CA SER A 322 -43.94 -9.51 29.31
C SER A 322 -43.84 -8.93 30.73
N THR A 323 -44.96 -8.51 31.30
CA THR A 323 -45.15 -8.37 32.75
C THR A 323 -46.38 -9.19 33.20
N PRO A 324 -46.23 -10.13 34.15
CA PRO A 324 -47.34 -10.80 34.85
C PRO A 324 -47.52 -10.22 36.28
N PRO A 325 -48.39 -10.77 37.15
CA PRO A 325 -49.86 -10.81 37.11
C PRO A 325 -50.49 -10.21 38.39
N GLY A 326 -51.78 -9.84 38.38
CA GLY A 326 -52.57 -9.76 39.63
C GLY A 326 -53.77 -8.81 39.66
N GLY A 327 -54.98 -9.38 39.85
CA GLY A 327 -56.05 -8.79 40.68
C GLY A 327 -57.22 -8.07 40.00
N GLN A 328 -58.21 -8.86 39.52
CA GLN A 328 -59.68 -8.83 39.79
C GLN A 328 -60.44 -7.49 40.09
N PRO A 329 -61.80 -7.45 40.00
CA PRO A 329 -62.75 -7.75 38.91
C PRO A 329 -63.87 -6.64 38.85
N LEU A 330 -65.05 -6.96 38.27
CA LEU A 330 -66.33 -6.19 38.21
C LEU A 330 -66.43 -5.22 37.02
N GLY A 331 -67.50 -5.17 36.20
CA GLY A 331 -68.86 -5.68 36.29
C GLY A 331 -69.61 -5.54 34.93
N PRO A 332 -70.95 -5.57 34.89
CA PRO A 332 -71.72 -6.14 33.77
C PRO A 332 -72.49 -5.14 32.87
N PHE A 333 -72.69 -5.53 31.59
CA PHE A 333 -73.82 -5.25 30.65
C PHE A 333 -74.22 -3.77 30.36
N PRO A 334 -75.17 -3.41 29.45
CA PRO A 334 -75.82 -4.01 28.25
C PRO A 334 -75.89 -2.97 27.08
N PRO A 335 -76.87 -2.99 26.13
CA PRO A 335 -77.48 -4.10 25.37
C PRO A 335 -76.89 -4.29 23.96
#